data_AF-A0A0H1R233-F1
#
_entry.id   AF-A0A0H1R233-F1
#
_cell.length_a   1.000
_cell.length_b   1.000
_cell.length_c   1.000
_cell.angle_alpha   90.00
_cell.angle_beta   90.00
_cell.angle_gamma   90.00
#
_symmetry.space_group_name_H-M   'P 1'
#
loop_
_entity.id
_entity.type
_entity.pdbx_description
1 polymer ?
#
loop_
_entity_poly.entity_id
_entity_poly.type
_entity_poly.pdbx_seq_one_letter_code
_entity_poly.pdbx_strand_id
1 'polypeptide(L)'
;MESPDNISSKQVGVRLPGHLYRWLKEKVDSGEYSNMAQSVIGELTKARTLEDMRLRETSHYDVSGGESLARMVNERIEHVRRELLDEVKRRRT
;
A
#
# COMPACT_ATOMS: atom_id res chain seq x y z
N MET A 1 -6.18 -28.69 40.49
CA MET A 1 -5.56 -27.37 40.33
C MET A 1 -4.70 -27.45 39.09
N GLU A 2 -5.15 -26.85 37.99
CA GLU A 2 -4.38 -26.81 36.75
C GLU A 2 -3.20 -25.85 36.93
N SER A 3 -2.00 -26.37 36.63
CA SER A 3 -0.74 -25.64 36.67
C SER A 3 -0.79 -24.49 35.67
N PRO A 4 -0.25 -23.29 35.97
CA PRO A 4 -0.27 -22.21 34.99
C PRO A 4 0.54 -22.64 33.77
N ASP A 5 -0.12 -22.62 32.61
CA ASP A 5 0.52 -22.84 31.32
C ASP A 5 1.78 -21.99 31.25
N ASN A 6 2.90 -22.65 30.98
CA ASN A 6 4.19 -22.01 30.86
C ASN A 6 4.17 -21.18 29.56
N ILE A 7 3.66 -19.96 29.64
CA ILE A 7 3.63 -19.00 28.53
C ILE A 7 5.08 -18.64 28.23
N SER A 8 5.69 -19.41 27.32
CA SER A 8 7.01 -19.14 26.79
C SER A 8 6.95 -17.82 26.02
N SER A 9 7.22 -16.72 26.73
CA SER A 9 7.35 -15.39 26.14
C SER A 9 8.59 -15.39 25.26
N LYS A 10 8.39 -15.65 23.96
CA LYS A 10 9.45 -15.51 22.94
C LYS A 10 9.85 -14.04 22.87
N GLN A 11 10.89 -13.68 23.62
CA GLN A 11 11.46 -12.35 23.59
C GLN A 11 12.19 -12.15 22.28
N VAL A 12 11.75 -11.17 21.49
CA VAL A 12 12.40 -10.79 20.23
C VAL A 12 13.07 -9.44 20.44
N GLY A 13 14.40 -9.40 20.31
CA GLY A 13 15.16 -8.15 20.33
C GLY A 13 15.12 -7.48 18.95
N VAL A 14 14.76 -6.18 18.92
CA VAL A 14 14.75 -5.39 17.68
C VAL A 14 15.62 -4.16 17.86
N ARG A 15 16.47 -3.85 16.88
CA ARG A 15 17.24 -2.62 16.85
C ARG A 15 16.53 -1.60 15.97
N LEU A 16 16.10 -0.50 16.59
CA LEU A 16 15.36 0.56 15.90
C LEU A 16 16.28 1.73 15.54
N PRO A 17 16.16 2.28 14.32
CA PRO A 17 16.65 3.60 13.99
C PRO A 17 16.15 4.67 14.99
N GLY A 18 17.00 5.64 15.32
CA GLY A 18 16.72 6.60 16.38
C GLY A 18 15.47 7.46 16.17
N HIS A 19 15.11 7.78 14.92
CA HIS A 19 13.88 8.51 14.62
C HIS A 19 12.63 7.66 14.87
N LEU A 20 12.66 6.37 14.53
CA LEU A 20 11.55 5.45 14.82
C LEU A 20 11.38 5.23 16.31
N TYR A 21 12.47 5.08 17.06
CA TYR A 21 12.42 4.99 18.51
C TYR A 21 11.75 6.23 19.13
N ARG A 22 12.15 7.44 18.71
CA ARG A 22 11.58 8.69 19.23
C ARG A 22 10.08 8.78 18.96
N TRP A 23 9.67 8.47 17.73
CA TRP A 23 8.27 8.49 17.34
C TRP A 23 7.42 7.45 18.08
N LEU A 24 7.91 6.22 18.23
CA LEU A 24 7.23 5.18 19.02
C LEU A 24 7.16 5.53 20.50
N LYS A 25 8.18 6.21 21.02
CA LYS A 25 8.19 6.70 22.41
C LYS A 25 7.14 7.77 22.64
N GLU A 26 7.01 8.73 21.72
CA GLU A 26 5.96 9.76 21.78
C GLU A 26 4.56 9.14 21.83
N LYS A 27 4.32 8.07 21.05
CA LYS A 27 3.05 7.33 21.11
C LYS A 27 2.79 6.68 22.46
N VAL A 28 3.81 6.09 23.09
CA VAL A 28 3.70 5.53 24.45
C VAL A 28 3.47 6.65 25.47
N ASP A 29 4.21 7.74 25.38
CA ASP A 29 4.10 8.89 26.28
C ASP A 29 2.73 9.59 26.16
N SER A 30 2.12 9.57 24.97
CA SER A 30 0.74 10.05 24.72
C SER A 30 -0.36 9.12 25.25
N GLY A 31 0.00 7.91 25.70
CA GLY A 31 -0.95 6.90 26.16
C GLY A 31 -1.61 6.08 25.06
N GLU A 32 -1.22 6.24 23.78
CA GLU A 32 -1.73 5.39 22.68
C GLU A 32 -1.37 3.92 22.88
N TYR A 33 -0.23 3.66 23.53
CA TYR A 33 0.24 2.31 23.85
C TYR A 33 0.77 2.23 25.28
N SER A 34 0.48 1.13 25.98
CA SER A 34 0.91 0.93 27.37
C SER A 34 2.43 0.74 27.52
N ASN A 35 3.14 0.30 26.48
CA ASN A 35 4.60 0.14 26.49
C ASN A 35 5.19 0.10 25.07
N MET A 36 6.52 0.12 25.00
CA MET A 36 7.28 0.14 23.74
C MET A 36 7.10 -1.13 22.89
N ALA A 37 6.96 -2.31 23.52
CA ALA A 37 6.75 -3.54 22.76
C ALA A 37 5.40 -3.52 22.05
N GLN A 38 4.35 -3.04 22.74
CA GLN A 38 3.02 -2.85 22.17
C GLN A 38 3.00 -1.82 21.05
N SER A 39 3.73 -0.70 21.19
CA SER A 39 3.80 0.29 20.11
C SER A 39 4.53 -0.24 18.87
N VAL A 40 5.66 -0.94 19.05
CA VAL A 40 6.38 -1.59 17.94
C VAL A 40 5.51 -2.60 17.22
N ILE A 41 4.92 -3.54 17.95
CA ILE A 41 4.08 -4.60 17.36
C ILE A 41 2.85 -3.98 16.72
N GLY A 42 2.19 -3.04 17.40
CA GLY A 42 0.97 -2.40 16.93
C GLY A 42 1.19 -1.64 15.63
N GLU A 43 2.22 -0.80 15.54
CA GLU A 43 2.52 -0.03 14.33
C GLU A 43 3.01 -0.91 13.17
N LEU A 44 3.83 -1.93 13.42
CA LEU A 44 4.23 -2.90 12.39
C LEU A 44 3.03 -3.70 11.86
N THR A 45 2.12 -4.10 12.75
CA THR A 45 0.89 -4.83 12.37
C THR A 45 -0.01 -3.93 11.52
N LYS A 46 -0.24 -2.68 11.95
CA LYS A 46 -1.01 -1.68 11.19
C LYS A 46 -0.42 -1.48 9.78
N ALA A 47 0.90 -1.28 9.70
CA ALA A 47 1.59 -1.11 8.42
C ALA A 47 1.40 -2.33 7.50
N ARG A 48 1.57 -3.54 8.06
CA ARG A 48 1.39 -4.78 7.30
C ARG A 48 -0.05 -4.95 6.79
N THR A 49 -1.04 -4.67 7.63
CA THR A 49 -2.45 -4.74 7.23
C THR A 49 -2.76 -3.78 6.08
N LEU A 50 -2.21 -2.56 6.12
CA LEU A 50 -2.37 -1.60 5.02
C LEU A 50 -1.71 -2.06 3.72
N GLU A 51 -0.55 -2.73 3.79
CA GLU A 51 0.09 -3.34 2.63
C GLU A 51 -0.76 -4.48 2.05
N ASP A 52 -1.27 -5.38 2.90
CA ASP A 52 -2.10 -6.50 2.46
C ASP A 52 -3.43 -6.03 1.85
N MET A 53 -4.02 -4.94 2.39
CA MET A 53 -5.20 -4.30 1.80
C MET A 53 -4.90 -3.72 0.42
N ARG A 54 -3.78 -3.00 0.26
CA ARG A 54 -3.35 -2.44 -1.03
C ARG A 54 -3.12 -3.54 -2.06
N LEU A 55 -2.49 -4.64 -1.67
CA LEU A 55 -2.25 -5.79 -2.55
C LEU A 55 -3.54 -6.46 -3.05
N ARG A 56 -4.56 -6.56 -2.18
CA ARG A 56 -5.89 -7.03 -2.60
C ARG A 56 -6.60 -6.06 -3.53
N GLU A 57 -6.49 -4.76 -3.26
CA GLU A 57 -7.11 -3.73 -4.07
C GLU A 57 -6.47 -3.65 -5.46
N THR A 58 -5.14 -3.76 -5.56
CA THR A 58 -4.46 -3.89 -6.85
C THR A 58 -4.82 -5.19 -7.56
N SER A 59 -4.94 -6.34 -6.88
CA SER A 59 -5.35 -7.58 -7.57
C SER A 59 -6.76 -7.52 -8.16
N HIS A 60 -7.67 -6.75 -7.55
CA HIS A 60 -9.02 -6.56 -8.07
C HIS A 60 -9.10 -5.55 -9.22
N TYR A 61 -8.22 -4.55 -9.26
CA TYR A 61 -8.18 -3.56 -10.34
C TYR A 61 -7.35 -3.99 -11.55
N ASP A 62 -6.33 -4.84 -11.38
CA ASP A 62 -5.38 -5.17 -12.44
C ASP A 62 -5.99 -6.04 -13.55
N VAL A 63 -6.99 -6.86 -13.23
CA VAL A 63 -7.61 -7.78 -14.22
C VAL A 63 -8.75 -7.13 -15.01
N SER A 64 -9.45 -6.12 -14.46
CA SER A 64 -10.63 -5.53 -15.12
C SER A 64 -10.43 -4.06 -15.57
N GLY A 65 -9.57 -3.30 -14.87
CA GLY A 65 -9.33 -1.89 -15.18
C GLY A 65 -8.30 -1.66 -16.28
N GLY A 66 -7.26 -2.49 -16.36
CA GLY A 66 -6.16 -2.35 -17.32
C GLY A 66 -6.61 -2.51 -18.77
N GLU A 67 -7.42 -3.53 -19.07
CA GLU A 67 -7.98 -3.76 -20.40
C GLU A 67 -8.95 -2.65 -20.83
N SER A 68 -9.74 -2.12 -19.90
CA SER A 68 -10.71 -1.04 -20.16
C SER A 68 -10.01 0.29 -20.48
N LEU A 69 -8.97 0.64 -19.71
CA LEU A 69 -8.18 1.85 -19.93
C LEU A 69 -7.37 1.75 -21.24
N ALA A 70 -6.73 0.61 -21.49
CA ALA A 70 -5.98 0.38 -22.72
C ALA A 70 -6.87 0.49 -23.96
N ARG A 71 -8.09 -0.07 -23.92
CA ARG A 71 -9.08 0.07 -24.99
C ARG A 71 -9.47 1.54 -25.22
N MET A 72 -9.80 2.27 -24.16
CA MET A 72 -10.20 3.68 -24.25
C MET A 72 -9.08 4.57 -24.80
N VAL A 73 -7.82 4.34 -24.37
CA VAL A 73 -6.65 5.06 -24.89
C VAL A 73 -6.43 4.75 -26.37
N ASN A 74 -6.53 3.47 -26.77
CA ASN A 74 -6.38 3.07 -28.16
C ASN A 74 -7.48 3.67 -29.07
N GLU A 75 -8.73 3.68 -28.62
CA GLU A 75 -9.83 4.33 -29.34
C GLU A 75 -9.56 5.82 -29.55
N ARG A 76 -9.03 6.50 -28.52
CA ARG A 76 -8.66 7.92 -28.60
C ARG A 76 -7.50 8.18 -29.56
N ILE A 77 -6.46 7.35 -29.51
CA ILE A 77 -5.30 7.43 -30.42
C ILE A 77 -5.76 7.25 -31.86
N GLU A 78 -6.59 6.24 -32.14
CA GLU A 78 -7.07 5.97 -33.50
C GLU A 78 -8.01 7.06 -34.02
N HIS A 79 -8.78 7.71 -33.16
CA HIS A 79 -9.56 8.89 -33.55
C HIS A 79 -8.65 10.05 -33.98
N VAL A 80 -7.68 10.43 -33.14
CA VAL A 80 -6.73 11.52 -33.45
C VAL A 80 -5.92 11.21 -34.71
N ARG A 81 -5.52 9.94 -34.90
CA ARG A 81 -4.80 9.49 -36.10
C ARG A 81 -5.61 9.71 -37.37
N ARG A 82 -6.92 9.42 -37.34
CA ARG A 82 -7.81 9.67 -38.49
C ARG A 82 -7.95 11.15 -38.78
N GLU A 83 -8.21 11.97 -37.76
CA GLU A 83 -8.31 13.43 -37.92
C GLU A 83 -7.03 14.03 -38.53
N LEU A 84 -5.87 13.59 -38.05
CA LEU A 84 -4.58 14.04 -38.55
C LEU A 84 -4.35 13.62 -40.02
N LEU A 85 -4.71 12.39 -40.39
CA LEU A 85 -4.62 11.91 -41.76
C LEU A 85 -5.51 12.72 -42.71
N ASP A 86 -6.72 13.06 -42.28
CA ASP A 86 -7.66 13.86 -43.06
C ASP A 86 -7.17 15.31 -43.23
N GLU A 87 -6.60 15.90 -42.16
CA GLU A 87 -5.97 17.22 -42.20
C GLU A 87 -4.77 17.25 -43.17
N VAL A 88 -3.90 16.24 -43.12
CA VAL A 88 -2.73 16.14 -44.02
C VAL A 88 -3.16 16.01 -45.48
N LYS A 89 -4.20 15.22 -45.78
CA LYS A 89 -4.75 15.12 -47.14
C LYS A 89 -5.29 16.46 -47.62
N ARG A 90 -6.03 17.18 -46.77
CA ARG A 90 -6.58 18.49 -47.11
C ARG A 90 -5.50 19.52 -47.44
N ARG A 91 -4.38 19.50 -46.73
CA ARG A 91 -3.24 20.41 -46.98
C ARG A 91 -2.39 20.04 -48.20
N ARG A 92 -2.57 18.83 -48.75
CA ARG A 92 -1.83 18.34 -49.92
C ARG A 92 -2.58 18.57 -51.24
N THR A 93 -3.84 19.00 -51.17
CA THR A 93 -4.68 19.37 -52.31
C THR A 93 -4.63 20.87 -52.48
#